data_AF-A0A928PID2-F1
#
_entry.id   AF-A0A928PID2-F1
#
_cell.length_a   1.000
_cell.length_b   1.000
_cell.length_c   1.000
_cell.angle_alpha   90.00
_cell.angle_beta   90.00
_cell.angle_gamma   90.00
#
_symmetry.space_group_name_H-M   'P 1'
#
loop_
_entity.id
_entity.type
_entity.pdbx_description
1 polymer ?
#
loop_
_entity_poly.entity_id
_entity_poly.type
_entity_poly.pdbx_seq_one_letter_code
_entity_poly.pdbx_strand_id
1 'polypeptide(L)'
;MKKKAAGRTMVFEEADVFTAQKYLRNLATGRSPLDGEDLAEDHLLRDPALVNALNLAADLLEAWMDNGGFNRVEPDRTRPFEISDADRNKIVISEEAVGIMTIANRISKVLPYDMKTVRYGQISAWLQYIGALEWEGETGKKRRVSTAVGEQLGIRNVSRRAADGTTYRKNVYDANAQRFILDNLEGIMSYSSQEKVREAAEKVEKSQSGKNAPETSASSEPASAEPPEADSASPEEA
;
A
#
# COMPACT_ATOMS: atom_id res chain seq x y z
N MET A 1 -2.75 0.45 20.51
CA MET A 1 -1.34 0.60 20.11
C MET A 1 -1.00 -0.52 19.12
N LYS A 2 -0.88 -0.24 17.82
CA LYS A 2 -0.55 -1.28 16.83
C LYS A 2 0.97 -1.39 16.71
N LYS A 3 1.55 -2.46 17.28
CA LYS A 3 2.95 -2.85 17.07
C LYS A 3 3.12 -3.23 15.59
N LYS A 4 3.88 -2.43 14.83
CA LYS A 4 4.35 -2.83 13.49
C LYS A 4 5.35 -3.97 13.68
N ALA A 5 5.16 -5.05 12.92
CA ALA A 5 6.12 -6.14 12.82
C ALA A 5 7.49 -5.57 12.39
N ALA A 6 8.55 -6.12 12.97
CA ALA A 6 9.95 -5.76 12.73
C ALA A 6 10.36 -6.12 11.29
N GLY A 7 9.96 -5.30 10.32
CA GLY A 7 10.68 -5.20 9.07
C GLY A 7 12.00 -4.52 9.37
N ARG A 8 13.12 -5.18 9.04
CA ARG A 8 14.46 -4.59 9.08
C ARG A 8 14.37 -3.21 8.40
N THR A 9 14.45 -2.15 9.19
CA THR A 9 14.62 -0.80 8.64
C THR A 9 16.07 -0.79 8.20
N MET A 10 16.33 -1.01 6.91
CA MET A 10 17.65 -0.74 6.36
C MET A 10 17.81 0.78 6.39
N VAL A 11 18.61 1.25 7.34
CA VAL A 11 19.06 2.64 7.37
C VAL A 11 20.34 2.65 6.54
N PHE A 12 20.32 3.43 5.46
CA PHE A 12 21.48 3.68 4.62
C PHE A 12 21.75 5.18 4.70
N GLU A 13 23.01 5.58 4.84
CA GLU A 13 23.38 6.99 4.82
C GLU A 13 23.48 7.50 3.37
N GLU A 14 23.24 8.79 3.15
CA GLU A 14 23.37 9.39 1.80
C GLU A 14 24.79 9.20 1.23
N ALA A 15 25.80 9.23 2.12
CA ALA A 15 27.19 8.95 1.79
C ALA A 15 27.40 7.52 1.27
N ASP A 16 26.67 6.53 1.79
CA ASP A 16 26.76 5.13 1.35
C ASP A 16 26.22 4.98 -0.07
N VAL A 17 25.10 5.65 -0.38
CA VAL A 17 24.50 5.59 -1.72
C VAL A 17 25.37 6.31 -2.74
N PHE A 18 25.92 7.47 -2.38
CA PHE A 18 26.86 8.18 -3.22
C PHE A 18 28.10 7.33 -3.52
N THR A 19 28.63 6.65 -2.51
CA THR A 19 29.77 5.73 -2.67
C THR A 19 29.42 4.56 -3.59
N ALA A 20 28.25 3.95 -3.41
CA ALA A 20 27.78 2.86 -4.27
C ALA A 20 27.60 3.32 -5.73
N GLN A 21 26.99 4.49 -5.95
CA GLN A 21 26.83 5.08 -7.28
C GLN A 21 28.20 5.31 -7.93
N LYS A 22 29.15 5.90 -7.21
CA LYS A 22 30.53 6.11 -7.69
C LYS A 22 31.20 4.80 -8.10
N TYR A 23 31.04 3.74 -7.31
CA TYR A 23 31.63 2.44 -7.63
C TYR A 23 31.03 1.85 -8.90
N LEU A 24 29.71 1.94 -9.08
CA LEU A 24 29.05 1.50 -10.31
C LEU A 24 29.56 2.26 -11.53
N ARG A 25 29.77 3.57 -11.42
CA ARG A 25 30.35 4.39 -12.51
C ARG A 25 31.78 3.97 -12.83
N ASN A 26 32.64 3.80 -11.82
CA ASN A 26 34.01 3.35 -12.04
C ASN A 26 34.05 2.01 -12.76
N LEU A 27 33.26 1.03 -12.31
CA LEU A 27 33.17 -0.28 -12.93
C LEU A 27 32.65 -0.20 -14.37
N ALA A 28 31.62 0.64 -14.63
CA ALA A 28 31.10 0.85 -15.98
C ALA A 28 32.12 1.48 -16.93
N THR A 29 33.07 2.27 -16.42
CA THR A 29 34.21 2.81 -17.20
C THR A 29 35.37 1.83 -17.35
N GLY A 30 35.26 0.62 -16.79
CA GLY A 30 36.33 -0.37 -16.79
C GLY A 30 37.44 -0.05 -15.80
N ARG A 31 37.13 0.65 -14.69
CA ARG A 31 38.08 0.99 -13.62
C ARG A 31 37.71 0.35 -12.30
N SER A 32 38.72 -0.03 -11.54
CA SER A 32 38.56 -0.50 -10.18
C SER A 32 37.94 0.58 -9.29
N PRO A 33 36.94 0.24 -8.47
CA PRO A 33 36.25 1.20 -7.62
C PRO A 33 37.07 1.63 -6.39
N LEU A 34 38.11 0.87 -6.03
CA LEU A 34 38.89 1.05 -4.80
C LEU A 34 40.09 1.99 -4.99
N ASP A 35 40.80 1.84 -6.10
CA ASP A 35 42.05 2.52 -6.42
C ASP A 35 42.01 3.30 -7.75
N GLY A 36 41.03 3.03 -8.62
CA GLY A 36 40.84 3.72 -9.89
C GLY A 36 41.70 3.18 -11.04
N GLU A 37 42.39 2.05 -10.85
CA GLU A 37 43.18 1.42 -11.91
C GLU A 37 42.29 0.82 -13.01
N ASP A 38 42.79 0.77 -14.25
CA ASP A 38 42.05 0.17 -15.35
C ASP A 38 42.00 -1.37 -15.19
N LEU A 39 40.81 -1.93 -15.39
CA LEU A 39 40.59 -3.38 -15.40
C LEU A 39 41.17 -3.98 -16.68
N ALA A 40 41.60 -5.24 -16.60
CA ALA A 40 42.10 -6.00 -17.75
C ALA A 40 41.11 -5.96 -18.94
N GLU A 41 41.60 -5.99 -20.18
CA GLU A 41 40.76 -5.85 -21.38
C GLU A 41 39.74 -6.98 -21.54
N ASP A 42 40.06 -8.18 -21.07
CA ASP A 42 39.20 -9.37 -21.07
C ASP A 42 38.38 -9.52 -19.78
N HIS A 43 38.40 -8.52 -18.90
CA HIS A 43 37.69 -8.57 -17.64
C HIS A 43 36.18 -8.60 -17.86
N LEU A 44 35.48 -9.54 -17.21
CA LEU A 44 34.03 -9.75 -17.34
C LEU A 44 33.21 -8.45 -17.24
N LEU A 45 33.60 -7.55 -16.34
CA LEU A 45 32.90 -6.26 -16.12
C LEU A 45 33.04 -5.26 -17.27
N ARG A 46 33.89 -5.52 -18.28
CA ARG A 46 33.99 -4.75 -19.52
C ARG A 46 33.05 -5.27 -20.61
N ASP A 47 32.30 -6.35 -20.35
CA ASP A 47 31.26 -6.83 -21.25
C ASP A 47 30.21 -5.71 -21.49
N PRO A 48 29.83 -5.43 -22.75
CA PRO A 48 28.89 -4.36 -23.06
C PRO A 48 27.54 -4.46 -22.34
N ALA A 49 27.02 -5.66 -22.10
CA ALA A 49 25.75 -5.84 -21.40
C ALA A 49 25.89 -5.49 -19.91
N LEU A 50 27.00 -5.86 -19.28
CA LEU A 50 27.31 -5.50 -17.90
C LEU A 50 27.56 -3.99 -17.74
N VAL A 51 28.33 -3.37 -18.65
CA VAL A 51 28.56 -1.92 -18.66
C VAL A 51 27.24 -1.15 -18.74
N ASN A 52 26.33 -1.55 -19.63
CA ASN A 52 25.01 -0.93 -19.74
C ASN A 52 24.17 -1.10 -18.47
N ALA A 53 24.18 -2.29 -17.86
CA ALA A 53 23.46 -2.55 -16.63
C ALA A 53 24.00 -1.71 -15.45
N LEU A 54 25.32 -1.58 -15.33
CA LEU A 54 25.98 -0.77 -14.30
C LEU A 54 25.67 0.72 -14.46
N ASN A 55 25.71 1.23 -15.69
CA ASN A 55 25.32 2.62 -15.98
C ASN A 55 23.86 2.88 -15.64
N LEU A 56 22.94 2.00 -16.07
CA LEU A 56 21.52 2.13 -15.72
C LEU A 56 21.31 2.14 -14.21
N ALA A 57 22.00 1.27 -13.46
CA ALA A 57 21.91 1.24 -12.01
C ALA A 57 22.42 2.54 -11.38
N ALA A 58 23.53 3.09 -11.88
CA ALA A 58 24.07 4.37 -11.42
C ALA A 58 23.12 5.54 -11.72
N ASP A 59 22.51 5.57 -12.92
CA ASP A 59 21.52 6.59 -13.31
C ASP A 59 20.26 6.52 -12.42
N LEU A 60 19.80 5.31 -12.08
CA LEU A 60 18.65 5.12 -11.19
C LEU A 60 18.94 5.60 -9.76
N LEU A 61 20.15 5.36 -9.24
CA LEU A 61 20.58 5.87 -7.94
C LEU A 61 20.68 7.40 -7.95
N GLU A 62 21.20 7.99 -9.04
CA GLU A 62 21.26 9.44 -9.23
C GLU A 62 19.88 10.07 -9.19
N ALA A 63 18.97 9.56 -10.03
CA ALA A 63 17.59 10.02 -10.06
C ALA A 63 16.89 9.82 -8.71
N TRP A 64 17.22 8.77 -7.97
CA TRP A 64 16.67 8.54 -6.64
C TRP A 64 17.21 9.57 -5.60
N MET A 65 18.50 9.91 -5.64
CA MET A 65 19.09 10.96 -4.79
C MET A 65 18.51 12.34 -5.12
N ASP A 66 18.40 12.68 -6.40
CA ASP A 66 17.78 13.93 -6.88
C ASP A 66 16.32 14.09 -6.40
N ASN A 67 15.63 12.96 -6.21
CA ASN A 67 14.27 12.91 -5.68
C ASN A 67 14.19 12.88 -4.14
N GLY A 68 15.27 13.26 -3.45
CA GLY A 68 15.34 13.39 -2.00
C GLY A 68 15.80 12.14 -1.25
N GLY A 69 16.23 11.10 -1.97
CA GLY A 69 16.80 9.89 -1.39
C GLY A 69 15.95 9.25 -0.29
N PHE A 70 16.59 8.85 0.83
CA PHE A 70 15.90 8.33 2.02
C PHE A 70 15.20 9.43 2.82
N ASN A 71 15.60 10.68 2.60
CA ASN A 71 15.03 11.87 3.19
C ASN A 71 13.88 12.43 2.36
N ARG A 72 13.21 11.59 1.55
CA ARG A 72 12.01 11.99 0.83
C ARG A 72 10.97 12.43 1.86
N VAL A 73 10.96 13.73 2.14
CA VAL A 73 9.99 14.36 3.01
C VAL A 73 8.66 14.16 2.28
N GLU A 74 7.79 13.32 2.86
CA GLU A 74 6.41 13.32 2.41
C GLU A 74 5.93 14.76 2.56
N PRO A 75 5.38 15.38 1.51
CA PRO A 75 4.88 16.74 1.61
C PRO A 75 3.99 16.87 2.84
N ASP A 76 4.24 17.90 3.63
CA ASP A 76 3.33 18.25 4.71
C ASP A 76 2.05 18.83 4.08
N ARG A 77 1.16 17.91 3.69
CA ARG A 77 -0.09 18.20 3.01
C ARG A 77 -1.13 18.72 4.01
N THR A 78 -0.90 19.92 4.52
CA THR A 78 -1.78 20.56 5.51
C THR A 78 -3.00 21.19 4.84
N ARG A 79 -2.81 21.78 3.67
CA ARG A 79 -3.86 22.50 2.93
C ARG A 79 -4.98 21.54 2.51
N PRO A 80 -6.26 21.89 2.70
CA PRO A 80 -7.40 21.12 2.20
C PRO A 80 -7.30 20.82 0.71
N PHE A 81 -7.94 19.74 0.27
CA PHE A 81 -8.01 19.39 -1.15
C PHE A 81 -8.93 20.38 -1.86
N GLU A 82 -8.43 20.99 -2.92
CA GLU A 82 -9.17 21.86 -3.82
C GLU A 82 -8.54 21.75 -5.20
N ILE A 83 -9.33 21.50 -6.24
CA ILE A 83 -8.81 21.40 -7.60
C ILE A 83 -9.54 22.39 -8.49
N SER A 84 -8.79 23.22 -9.20
CA SER A 84 -9.35 24.11 -10.20
C SER A 84 -9.70 23.31 -11.48
N ASP A 85 -10.66 23.77 -12.27
CA ASP A 85 -10.97 23.16 -13.57
C ASP A 85 -9.75 23.16 -14.49
N ALA A 86 -8.91 24.21 -14.40
CA ALA A 86 -7.67 24.31 -15.16
C ALA A 86 -6.67 23.20 -14.78
N ASP A 87 -6.53 22.88 -13.49
CA ASP A 87 -5.65 21.80 -13.03
C ASP A 87 -6.23 20.42 -13.31
N ARG A 88 -7.56 20.26 -13.22
CA ARG A 88 -8.26 19.04 -13.60
C ARG A 88 -8.01 18.69 -15.07
N ASN A 89 -8.06 19.67 -15.96
CA ASN A 89 -7.81 19.49 -17.39
C ASN A 89 -6.34 19.14 -17.73
N LYS A 90 -5.39 19.39 -16.82
CA LYS A 90 -4.00 18.95 -16.98
C LYS A 90 -3.81 17.46 -16.67
N ILE A 91 -4.79 16.80 -16.04
CA ILE A 91 -4.68 15.39 -15.68
C ILE A 91 -4.86 14.53 -16.93
N VAL A 92 -3.79 13.81 -17.29
CA VAL A 92 -3.78 12.96 -18.49
C VAL A 92 -4.71 11.75 -18.32
N ILE A 93 -5.66 11.62 -19.24
CA ILE A 93 -6.46 10.41 -19.44
C ILE A 93 -5.80 9.58 -20.53
N SER A 94 -5.60 8.29 -20.25
CA SER A 94 -5.00 7.34 -21.18
C SER A 94 -6.10 6.53 -21.87
N GLU A 95 -5.96 6.28 -23.18
CA GLU A 95 -6.81 5.32 -23.89
C GLU A 95 -6.60 3.90 -23.36
N GLU A 96 -5.35 3.54 -23.07
CA GLU A 96 -5.03 2.27 -22.43
C GLU A 96 -5.53 2.23 -20.98
N ALA A 97 -6.04 1.08 -20.56
CA ALA A 97 -6.52 0.87 -19.22
C ALA A 97 -5.37 0.88 -18.20
N VAL A 98 -5.46 1.77 -17.22
CA VAL A 98 -4.42 1.97 -16.19
C VAL A 98 -4.86 1.46 -14.83
N GLY A 99 -3.92 1.29 -13.90
CA GLY A 99 -4.25 0.96 -12.51
C GLY A 99 -4.63 2.19 -11.69
N ILE A 100 -5.36 1.98 -10.59
CA ILE A 100 -5.79 3.05 -9.67
C ILE A 100 -4.65 3.90 -9.11
N MET A 101 -3.48 3.28 -8.89
CA MET A 101 -2.29 3.97 -8.42
C MET A 101 -1.74 4.96 -9.46
N THR A 102 -1.81 4.60 -10.74
CA THR A 102 -1.42 5.50 -11.83
C THR A 102 -2.32 6.73 -11.84
N ILE A 103 -3.64 6.55 -11.67
CA ILE A 103 -4.62 7.65 -11.60
C ILE A 103 -4.30 8.57 -10.40
N ALA A 104 -4.14 8.01 -9.20
CA ALA A 104 -3.81 8.77 -8.00
C ALA A 104 -2.48 9.55 -8.15
N ASN A 105 -1.48 8.97 -8.81
CA ASN A 105 -0.21 9.63 -9.09
C ASN A 105 -0.34 10.76 -10.12
N ARG A 106 -1.22 10.64 -11.11
CA ARG A 106 -1.46 11.73 -12.07
C ARG A 106 -2.16 12.91 -11.41
N ILE A 107 -3.14 12.64 -10.55
CA ILE A 107 -3.81 13.68 -9.74
C ILE A 107 -2.79 14.40 -8.85
N SER A 108 -1.95 13.65 -8.13
CA SER A 108 -1.00 14.27 -7.19
C SER A 108 0.09 15.11 -7.87
N LYS A 109 0.37 14.88 -9.15
CA LYS A 109 1.37 15.63 -9.94
C LYS A 109 0.90 17.00 -10.40
N VAL A 110 -0.42 17.21 -10.57
CA VAL A 110 -0.96 18.51 -11.00
C VAL A 110 -1.25 19.44 -9.82
N LEU A 111 -1.32 18.89 -8.61
CA LEU A 111 -1.65 19.64 -7.40
C LEU A 111 -0.39 20.26 -6.77
N PRO A 112 -0.54 21.40 -6.07
CA PRO A 112 0.53 21.96 -5.24
C PRO A 112 1.07 20.96 -4.22
N TYR A 113 2.36 21.07 -3.90
CA TYR A 113 3.07 20.13 -3.03
C TYR A 113 2.46 20.03 -1.63
N ASP A 114 2.04 21.15 -1.04
CA ASP A 114 1.47 21.25 0.31
C ASP A 114 -0.06 20.95 0.38
N MET A 115 -0.66 20.55 -0.75
CA MET A 115 -2.07 20.23 -0.82
C MET A 115 -2.37 18.76 -0.58
N LYS A 116 -3.41 18.47 0.21
CA LYS A 116 -3.97 17.12 0.32
C LYS A 116 -4.35 16.61 -1.08
N THR A 117 -4.05 15.34 -1.34
CA THR A 117 -4.40 14.67 -2.61
C THR A 117 -5.26 13.46 -2.32
N VAL A 118 -5.99 13.03 -3.34
CA VAL A 118 -6.71 11.76 -3.34
C VAL A 118 -5.71 10.60 -3.38
N ARG A 119 -5.80 9.69 -2.39
CA ARG A 119 -5.01 8.45 -2.34
C ARG A 119 -5.77 7.31 -3.02
N TYR A 120 -5.04 6.35 -3.59
CA TYR A 120 -5.64 5.18 -4.26
C TYR A 120 -6.64 4.39 -3.37
N GLY A 121 -6.38 4.31 -2.07
CA GLY A 121 -7.26 3.64 -1.11
C GLY A 121 -8.59 4.37 -0.92
N GLN A 122 -8.59 5.71 -1.01
CA GLN A 122 -9.78 6.55 -0.93
C GLN A 122 -10.64 6.36 -2.18
N ILE A 123 -10.04 6.37 -3.37
CA ILE A 123 -10.76 6.11 -4.61
C ILE A 123 -11.39 4.71 -4.56
N SER A 124 -10.62 3.69 -4.15
CA SER A 124 -11.12 2.31 -4.07
C SER A 124 -12.27 2.15 -3.07
N ALA A 125 -12.21 2.86 -1.93
CA ALA A 125 -13.27 2.82 -0.92
C ALA A 125 -14.55 3.53 -1.41
N TRP A 126 -14.40 4.67 -2.08
CA TRP A 126 -15.53 5.40 -2.66
C TRP A 126 -16.18 4.62 -3.81
N LEU A 127 -15.39 4.03 -4.71
CA LEU A 127 -15.90 3.16 -5.77
C LEU A 127 -16.65 1.94 -5.20
N GLN A 128 -16.21 1.43 -4.05
CA GLN A 128 -16.93 0.38 -3.35
C GLN A 128 -18.25 0.89 -2.74
N TYR A 129 -18.24 2.07 -2.15
CA TYR A 129 -19.43 2.69 -1.58
C TYR A 129 -20.53 2.91 -2.63
N ILE A 130 -20.18 3.34 -3.84
CA ILE A 130 -21.15 3.52 -4.94
C ILE A 130 -21.51 2.20 -5.64
N GLY A 131 -21.02 1.05 -5.15
CA GLY A 131 -21.32 -0.27 -5.69
C GLY A 131 -20.55 -0.67 -6.95
N ALA A 132 -19.55 0.10 -7.38
CA ALA A 132 -18.70 -0.23 -8.53
C ALA A 132 -17.62 -1.28 -8.19
N LEU A 133 -17.28 -1.43 -6.91
CA LEU A 133 -16.37 -2.46 -6.41
C LEU A 133 -17.00 -3.23 -5.24
N GLU A 134 -16.66 -4.49 -5.09
CA GLU A 134 -17.09 -5.31 -3.95
C GLU A 134 -15.96 -6.15 -3.37
N TRP A 135 -16.13 -6.66 -2.16
CA TRP A 135 -15.17 -7.58 -1.55
C TRP A 135 -15.40 -9.00 -2.07
N GLU A 136 -14.35 -9.62 -2.60
CA GLU A 136 -14.31 -11.03 -2.97
C GLU A 136 -13.24 -11.74 -2.14
N GLY A 137 -13.54 -12.96 -1.68
CA GLY A 137 -12.62 -13.84 -0.95
C GLY A 137 -12.89 -13.93 0.55
N GLU A 138 -12.16 -14.83 1.21
CA GLU A 138 -12.32 -15.12 2.64
C GLU A 138 -11.79 -14.00 3.55
N THR A 139 -12.28 -13.96 4.79
CA THR A 139 -11.83 -13.04 5.84
C THR A 139 -10.32 -13.11 6.01
N GLY A 140 -9.60 -12.02 5.70
CA GLY A 140 -8.15 -11.94 5.74
C GLY A 140 -7.44 -12.04 4.39
N LYS A 141 -8.11 -12.58 3.35
CA LYS A 141 -7.64 -12.61 1.95
C LYS A 141 -8.59 -11.88 0.98
N LYS A 142 -9.49 -11.07 1.52
CA LYS A 142 -10.44 -10.30 0.73
C LYS A 142 -9.75 -9.26 -0.15
N ARG A 143 -10.23 -9.14 -1.38
CA ARG A 143 -9.78 -8.14 -2.37
C ARG A 143 -10.97 -7.45 -3.00
N ARG A 144 -10.75 -6.23 -3.50
CA ARG A 144 -11.79 -5.51 -4.24
C ARG A 144 -11.84 -5.98 -5.68
N VAL A 145 -13.02 -6.35 -6.17
CA VAL A 145 -13.25 -6.73 -7.57
C VAL A 145 -14.32 -5.84 -8.18
N SER A 146 -14.28 -5.73 -9.52
CA SER A 146 -15.29 -4.99 -10.27
C SER A 146 -16.64 -5.71 -10.19
N THR A 147 -17.69 -4.96 -9.92
CA THR A 147 -19.07 -5.44 -10.04
C THR A 147 -19.57 -5.22 -11.48
N ALA A 148 -20.79 -5.67 -11.80
CA ALA A 148 -21.44 -5.34 -13.07
C ALA A 148 -21.55 -3.81 -13.30
N VAL A 149 -21.79 -3.03 -12.23
CA VAL A 149 -21.80 -1.57 -12.29
C VAL A 149 -20.40 -1.04 -12.59
N GLY A 150 -19.37 -1.59 -11.95
CA GLY A 150 -17.98 -1.23 -12.23
C GLY A 150 -17.57 -1.52 -13.67
N GLU A 151 -18.01 -2.64 -14.23
CA GLU A 151 -17.74 -3.01 -15.62
C GLU A 151 -18.39 -2.04 -16.61
N GLN A 152 -19.63 -1.63 -16.36
CA GLN A 152 -20.31 -0.60 -17.16
C GLN A 152 -19.60 0.76 -17.08
N LEU A 153 -18.99 1.08 -15.94
CA LEU A 153 -18.17 2.28 -15.78
C LEU A 153 -16.80 2.17 -16.47
N GLY A 154 -16.39 0.98 -16.92
CA GLY A 154 -15.09 0.76 -17.57
C GLY A 154 -14.00 0.21 -16.65
N ILE A 155 -14.38 -0.38 -15.52
CA ILE A 155 -13.48 -1.05 -14.57
C ILE A 155 -13.46 -2.54 -14.90
N ARG A 156 -12.26 -3.13 -15.05
CA ARG A 156 -12.12 -4.56 -15.32
C ARG A 156 -11.10 -5.19 -14.40
N ASN A 157 -11.31 -6.44 -14.05
CA ASN A 157 -10.32 -7.23 -13.33
C ASN A 157 -9.43 -7.98 -14.33
N VAL A 158 -8.12 -7.81 -14.23
CA VAL A 158 -7.15 -8.51 -15.10
C VAL A 158 -6.18 -9.32 -14.26
N SER A 159 -5.85 -10.52 -14.75
CA SER A 159 -4.77 -11.35 -14.22
C SER A 159 -3.43 -10.86 -14.78
N ARG A 160 -2.49 -10.57 -13.89
CA ARG A 160 -1.11 -10.20 -14.20
C ARG A 160 -0.18 -11.24 -13.60
N ARG A 161 0.95 -11.50 -14.27
CA ARG A 161 2.01 -12.33 -13.73
C ARG A 161 3.07 -11.44 -13.09
N ALA A 162 3.44 -11.72 -11.85
CA ALA A 162 4.57 -11.09 -11.18
C ALA A 162 5.89 -11.73 -11.64
N ALA A 163 7.01 -11.08 -11.35
CA ALA A 163 8.34 -11.53 -11.76
C ALA A 163 8.74 -12.88 -11.15
N ASP A 164 8.17 -13.21 -9.98
CA ASP A 164 8.31 -14.51 -9.30
C ASP A 164 7.44 -15.62 -9.92
N GLY A 165 6.73 -15.32 -11.01
CA GLY A 165 5.85 -16.25 -11.70
C GLY A 165 4.46 -16.38 -11.10
N THR A 166 4.17 -15.75 -9.97
CA THR A 166 2.84 -15.77 -9.34
C THR A 166 1.83 -14.95 -10.13
N THR A 167 0.57 -15.39 -10.16
CA THR A 167 -0.50 -14.64 -10.81
C THR A 167 -1.28 -13.84 -9.78
N TYR A 168 -1.41 -12.54 -9.99
CA TYR A 168 -2.22 -11.66 -9.16
C TYR A 168 -3.29 -10.97 -10.00
N ARG A 169 -4.43 -10.69 -9.39
CA ARG A 169 -5.52 -9.95 -10.02
C ARG A 169 -5.45 -8.48 -9.65
N LYS A 170 -5.68 -7.60 -10.62
CA LYS A 170 -5.67 -6.15 -10.45
C LYS A 170 -6.83 -5.52 -11.20
N ASN A 171 -7.46 -4.51 -10.60
CA ASN A 171 -8.43 -3.69 -11.31
C ASN A 171 -7.72 -2.67 -12.19
N VAL A 172 -8.13 -2.62 -13.45
CA VAL A 172 -7.73 -1.63 -14.45
C VAL A 172 -8.93 -0.79 -14.86
N TYR A 173 -8.64 0.44 -15.27
CA TYR A 173 -9.62 1.51 -15.48
C TYR A 173 -9.38 2.08 -16.87
N ASP A 174 -10.34 1.91 -17.78
CA ASP A 174 -10.27 2.49 -19.11
C ASP A 174 -10.48 4.02 -19.09
N ALA A 175 -10.52 4.65 -20.27
CA ALA A 175 -10.69 6.09 -20.38
C ALA A 175 -11.99 6.61 -19.75
N ASN A 176 -13.07 5.83 -19.81
CA ASN A 176 -14.36 6.21 -19.22
C ASN A 176 -14.29 6.17 -17.69
N ALA A 177 -13.75 5.09 -17.13
CA ALA A 177 -13.56 4.96 -15.69
C ALA A 177 -12.59 6.02 -15.14
N GLN A 178 -11.51 6.33 -15.88
CA GLN A 178 -10.58 7.40 -15.55
C GLN A 178 -11.31 8.75 -15.47
N ARG A 179 -12.08 9.13 -16.50
CA ARG A 179 -12.84 10.39 -16.51
C ARG A 179 -13.83 10.43 -15.35
N PHE A 180 -14.60 9.37 -15.12
CA PHE A 180 -15.56 9.30 -14.03
C PHE A 180 -14.93 9.54 -12.65
N ILE A 181 -13.74 8.97 -12.40
CA ILE A 181 -13.00 9.21 -11.15
C ILE A 181 -12.57 10.67 -11.03
N LEU A 182 -12.06 11.27 -12.11
CA LEU A 182 -11.61 12.66 -12.12
C LEU A 182 -12.77 13.63 -11.96
N ASP A 183 -13.95 13.29 -12.48
CA ASP A 183 -15.15 14.12 -12.37
C ASP A 183 -15.68 14.17 -10.93
N ASN A 184 -15.39 13.15 -10.12
CA ASN A 184 -15.95 12.96 -8.79
C ASN A 184 -14.91 13.12 -7.64
N LEU A 185 -13.80 13.84 -7.86
CA LEU A 185 -12.72 13.97 -6.87
C LEU A 185 -13.19 14.57 -5.53
N GLU A 186 -14.06 15.58 -5.57
CA GLU A 186 -14.64 16.22 -4.38
C GLU A 186 -15.49 15.23 -3.58
N GLY A 187 -16.27 14.40 -4.28
CA GLY A 187 -17.09 13.34 -3.67
C GLY A 187 -16.23 12.29 -2.98
N ILE A 188 -15.13 11.88 -3.61
CA ILE A 188 -14.17 10.93 -3.03
C ILE A 188 -13.54 11.49 -1.74
N MET A 189 -13.14 12.76 -1.75
CA MET A 189 -12.53 13.41 -0.58
C MET A 189 -13.53 13.63 0.55
N SER A 190 -14.76 14.01 0.22
CA SER A 190 -15.84 14.20 1.19
C SER A 190 -16.19 12.88 1.89
N TYR A 191 -16.42 11.81 1.11
CA TYR A 191 -16.66 10.47 1.63
C TYR A 191 -15.54 9.99 2.56
N SER A 192 -14.29 10.16 2.13
CA SER A 192 -13.12 9.76 2.92
C SER A 192 -13.00 10.50 4.23
N SER A 193 -13.43 11.77 4.27
CA SER A 193 -13.39 12.60 5.47
C SER A 193 -14.48 12.17 6.46
N GLN A 194 -15.69 11.92 5.96
CA GLN A 194 -16.81 11.41 6.76
C GLN A 194 -16.51 10.02 7.35
N GLU A 195 -15.95 9.12 6.54
CA GLU A 195 -15.62 7.76 6.99
C GLU A 195 -14.59 7.77 8.13
N LYS A 196 -13.59 8.65 8.06
CA LYS A 196 -12.61 8.83 9.16
C LYS A 196 -13.25 9.33 10.44
N VAL A 197 -14.21 10.27 10.34
CA VAL A 197 -14.93 10.80 11.49
C VAL A 197 -15.77 9.69 12.14
N ARG A 198 -16.50 8.91 11.32
CA ARG A 198 -17.28 7.76 11.79
C ARG A 198 -16.41 6.72 12.49
N GLU A 199 -15.31 6.30 11.86
CA GLU A 199 -14.37 5.35 12.47
C GLU A 199 -13.77 5.86 13.79
N ALA A 200 -13.51 7.17 13.90
CA ALA A 200 -12.99 7.77 15.12
C ALA A 200 -14.05 7.76 16.24
N ALA A 201 -15.30 8.10 15.92
CA ALA A 201 -16.42 8.05 16.86
C ALA A 201 -16.66 6.63 17.38
N GLU A 202 -16.70 5.62 16.49
CA GLU A 202 -16.88 4.21 16.88
C GLU A 202 -15.74 3.68 17.76
N LYS A 203 -14.51 4.16 17.55
CA LYS A 203 -13.35 3.81 18.40
C LYS A 203 -13.45 4.46 19.78
N VAL A 204 -13.91 5.72 19.85
CA VAL A 204 -14.11 6.42 21.12
C VAL A 204 -15.21 5.73 21.94
N GLU A 205 -16.33 5.38 21.32
CA GLU A 205 -17.45 4.68 21.97
C GLU A 205 -17.05 3.30 22.50
N LYS A 206 -16.35 2.48 21.70
CA LYS A 206 -15.82 1.18 22.15
C LYS A 206 -14.79 1.31 23.28
N SER A 207 -14.02 2.40 23.30
CA SER A 207 -13.03 2.67 24.37
C SER A 207 -13.69 3.14 25.68
N GLN A 208 -14.87 3.75 25.60
CA GLN A 208 -15.67 4.17 26.76
C GLN A 208 -16.49 3.02 27.34
N SER A 209 -17.04 2.13 26.50
CA SER A 209 -17.76 0.92 26.94
C SER A 209 -16.86 -0.08 27.67
N GLY A 210 -15.57 -0.18 27.32
CA GLY A 210 -14.61 -1.06 28.00
C GLY A 210 -14.17 -0.62 29.41
N LYS A 211 -14.57 0.58 29.88
CA LYS A 211 -14.24 1.09 31.22
C LYS A 211 -15.38 0.99 32.24
N ASN A 212 -16.59 0.63 31.83
CA ASN A 212 -17.77 0.54 32.72
C ASN A 212 -18.30 -0.90 32.85
N ALA A 213 -17.43 -1.87 33.16
CA ALA A 213 -17.87 -3.15 33.70
C ALA A 213 -17.85 -3.06 35.23
N PRO A 214 -18.97 -3.28 35.95
CA PRO A 214 -18.99 -3.20 37.40
C PRO A 214 -18.23 -4.39 38.01
N GLU A 215 -17.33 -4.09 38.95
CA GLU A 215 -16.70 -5.07 39.83
C GLU A 215 -17.78 -5.74 40.71
N THR A 216 -18.24 -6.93 40.33
CA THR A 216 -18.90 -7.84 41.27
C THR A 216 -17.84 -8.59 42.06
N SER A 217 -17.71 -8.13 43.30
CA SER A 217 -17.04 -8.70 44.46
C SER A 217 -16.92 -10.23 44.48
N ALA A 218 -15.69 -10.67 44.69
CA ALA A 218 -15.34 -12.01 45.15
C ALA A 218 -15.75 -12.23 46.62
N SER A 219 -16.24 -13.43 46.92
CA SER A 219 -16.19 -14.09 48.24
C SER A 219 -15.89 -15.57 47.94
N SER A 220 -14.66 -16.05 48.14
CA SER A 220 -14.22 -16.90 49.27
C SER A 220 -15.08 -18.17 49.44
N GLU A 221 -14.63 -19.43 49.36
CA GLU A 221 -13.42 -20.09 49.87
C GLU A 221 -13.29 -21.54 49.28
N PRO A 222 -12.19 -22.29 49.53
CA PRO A 222 -11.77 -23.46 48.75
C PRO A 222 -11.91 -24.85 49.44
N ALA A 223 -11.86 -25.88 48.58
CA ALA A 223 -11.21 -27.21 48.70
C ALA A 223 -11.30 -28.07 49.99
N SER A 224 -11.86 -29.28 49.83
CA SER A 224 -11.48 -30.61 50.40
C SER A 224 -12.72 -31.52 50.36
N ALA A 225 -12.73 -32.84 50.22
CA ALA A 225 -11.82 -33.89 49.81
C ALA A 225 -12.69 -35.17 49.67
N GLU A 226 -12.23 -36.11 48.84
CA GLU A 226 -12.54 -37.57 48.81
C GLU A 226 -13.94 -38.13 48.44
N PRO A 227 -13.99 -39.16 47.55
CA PRO A 227 -15.08 -40.16 47.43
C PRO A 227 -14.79 -41.35 48.40
N PRO A 228 -15.47 -42.53 48.39
CA PRO A 228 -16.56 -43.07 47.56
C PRO A 228 -17.71 -43.70 48.37
N GLU A 229 -18.80 -44.15 47.73
CA GLU A 229 -19.45 -45.43 48.09
C GLU A 229 -20.42 -45.91 47.00
N ALA A 230 -20.45 -47.22 46.85
CA ALA A 230 -21.20 -48.01 45.88
C ALA A 230 -22.63 -48.31 46.37
N ASP A 231 -23.50 -48.67 45.42
CA ASP A 231 -24.61 -49.66 45.41
C ASP A 231 -25.70 -49.13 44.48
N SER A 232 -26.49 -49.86 43.69
CA SER A 232 -26.53 -51.22 43.15
C SER A 232 -27.70 -51.25 42.15
N ALA A 233 -27.88 -52.40 41.50
CA ALA A 233 -29.10 -52.87 40.81
C ALA A 233 -29.37 -52.41 39.35
N SER A 234 -28.83 -53.21 38.43
CA SER A 234 -29.43 -53.74 37.20
C SER A 234 -30.89 -54.26 37.36
N PRO A 235 -31.50 -54.94 36.36
CA PRO A 235 -31.56 -54.76 34.90
C PRO A 235 -33.02 -54.81 34.37
N GLU A 236 -33.28 -54.57 33.08
CA GLU A 236 -34.22 -55.42 32.33
C GLU A 236 -34.01 -55.33 30.81
N GLU A 237 -34.18 -56.48 30.16
CA GLU A 237 -33.90 -56.82 28.77
C GLU A 237 -34.93 -56.26 27.77
N ALA A 238 -34.49 -56.29 26.50
CA ALA A 238 -35.23 -56.28 25.21
C ALA A 238 -35.13 -54.98 24.38
#